data_AF-A0A5C6BM68-F1
#
_entry.id   AF-A0A5C6BM68-F1
#
_cell.length_a   1.000
_cell.length_b   1.000
_cell.length_c   1.000
_cell.angle_alpha   90.00
_cell.angle_beta   90.00
_cell.angle_gamma   90.00
#
_symmetry.space_group_name_H-M   'P 1'
#
loop_
_entity.id
_entity.type
_entity.pdbx_description
1 polymer ?
#
loop_
_entity_poly.entity_id
_entity_poly.type
_entity_poly.pdbx_seq_one_letter_code
_entity_poly.pdbx_strand_id
1 'polypeptide(L)'
;MVDYDVVSGEKTVHTTRRPFHVVALLLAGLCVLGCGGGKQATPGSNTSAATGDGENEVTNELLFSAVSQLDVESLGISTDPESAISLINQAFVLSTEEMGEITEAASNSWSGLLTEAERNFAAGQEFTTRDGLHMWDALLSRDLAYVASGSGETELEQANALFKFVVRNLTLADRHPSDLPLTLQEIWMSGHATAADRAWAFGSLLRQLDIDSVVLTTADGDDAATQPFLVGVLLDGKVYLYDPRLGLAIPAADGNGTATLREVLAEPELLSALSVSEDRPYPLTAEQLKTARVMLIGDSAYWALRMRALEKAFIGNDRVRLYDGLQDDADQPGLINRVVQAGGDVWDRESVSVWDYPESQLAGHASMSLSQQDALRTVKDSWKAGWQEEGDDFSRQDGFTSSSQFAARLLQLTGDYEAAIKLYVQIGKTNRDFQKLQSGQVVPQLFPQESAGVGFDEGDQAEKIRKLENTKRFADFENRPAAVKEATLKGLEQYHATKIRQYRSAANDASYWVGLCQFELDKIPASKNTFELYLKSYPAGSWTTASRYGIALGQAAQGDYAAAAETLAATPESDPAYDGHQVQSRLWKQRAEAAIDSEK
;
A
#
# COMPACT_ATOMS: atom_id res chain seq x y z
N MET A 1 -27.37 -32.28 21.85
CA MET A 1 -27.05 -33.46 22.66
C MET A 1 -26.18 -34.36 21.79
N VAL A 2 -25.05 -34.84 22.34
CA VAL A 2 -23.86 -35.40 21.69
C VAL A 2 -22.92 -34.32 21.13
N ASP A 3 -21.62 -34.32 21.39
CA ASP A 3 -20.85 -34.44 22.63
C ASP A 3 -19.51 -33.77 22.31
N TYR A 4 -18.92 -33.09 23.28
CA TYR A 4 -17.58 -32.53 23.16
C TYR A 4 -16.55 -33.65 23.19
N ASP A 5 -15.54 -33.60 22.32
CA ASP A 5 -14.25 -34.18 22.64
C ASP A 5 -13.13 -33.23 22.21
N VAL A 6 -12.37 -32.80 23.21
CA VAL A 6 -11.18 -31.96 23.14
C VAL A 6 -10.01 -32.93 23.08
N VAL A 7 -9.13 -32.82 22.08
CA VAL A 7 -7.66 -33.03 22.14
C VAL A 7 -7.09 -33.02 20.70
N SER A 8 -6.43 -31.92 20.36
CA SER A 8 -5.24 -31.76 19.48
C SER A 8 -5.33 -30.42 18.76
N GLY A 9 -4.79 -29.38 19.39
CA GLY A 9 -4.73 -28.02 18.87
C GLY A 9 -3.69 -27.82 17.77
N GLU A 10 -3.81 -28.57 16.67
CA GLU A 10 -3.24 -28.15 15.39
C GLU A 10 -4.26 -27.26 14.69
N LYS A 11 -4.10 -25.94 14.82
CA LYS A 11 -4.76 -24.99 13.92
C LYS A 11 -4.12 -25.16 12.54
N THR A 12 -4.59 -26.12 11.75
CA THR A 12 -4.36 -26.11 10.31
C THR A 12 -5.14 -24.93 9.73
N VAL A 13 -4.44 -23.81 9.57
CA VAL A 13 -4.89 -22.70 8.72
C VAL A 13 -4.99 -23.27 7.30
N HIS A 14 -6.20 -23.62 6.88
CA HIS A 14 -6.48 -23.82 5.47
C HIS A 14 -6.43 -22.44 4.80
N THR A 15 -5.22 -21.97 4.49
CA THR A 15 -5.02 -20.98 3.44
C THR A 15 -5.46 -21.66 2.14
N THR A 16 -6.71 -21.47 1.75
CA THR A 16 -7.10 -21.64 0.36
C THR A 16 -6.29 -20.63 -0.45
N ARG A 17 -5.10 -21.07 -0.88
CA ARG A 17 -4.26 -20.37 -1.85
C ARG A 17 -5.15 -20.09 -3.06
N ARG A 18 -5.41 -18.82 -3.37
CA ARG A 18 -5.66 -18.47 -4.77
C ARG A 18 -4.38 -18.84 -5.52
N PRO A 19 -4.45 -19.62 -6.60
CA PRO A 19 -3.26 -19.89 -7.40
C PRO A 19 -2.73 -18.55 -7.90
N PHE A 20 -1.54 -18.17 -7.45
CA PHE A 20 -0.73 -17.15 -8.09
C PHE A 20 -0.64 -17.52 -9.58
N HIS A 21 -1.32 -16.76 -10.43
CA HIS A 21 -1.19 -16.92 -11.87
C HIS A 21 0.07 -16.17 -12.28
N VAL A 22 1.20 -16.88 -12.26
CA VAL A 22 2.32 -16.53 -13.14
C VAL A 22 1.77 -16.67 -14.55
N VAL A 23 1.35 -15.55 -15.15
CA VAL A 23 0.85 -15.50 -16.52
C VAL A 23 2.06 -15.74 -17.43
N ALA A 24 2.23 -16.99 -17.87
CA ALA A 24 3.10 -17.31 -18.99
C ALA A 24 2.43 -16.76 -20.27
N LEU A 25 2.94 -15.63 -20.76
CA LEU A 25 2.59 -15.07 -22.07
C LEU A 25 2.97 -16.07 -23.17
N LEU A 26 2.03 -16.89 -23.61
CA LEU A 26 2.13 -17.63 -24.88
C LEU A 26 1.58 -16.75 -26.01
N LEU A 27 2.43 -15.88 -26.55
CA LEU A 27 2.20 -15.22 -27.82
C LEU A 27 2.27 -16.26 -28.95
N ALA A 28 1.11 -16.78 -29.36
CA ALA A 28 0.99 -17.51 -30.61
C ALA A 28 1.03 -16.52 -31.78
N GLY A 29 2.16 -16.51 -32.49
CA GLY A 29 2.38 -15.67 -33.66
C GLY A 29 1.40 -15.99 -34.79
N LEU A 30 0.53 -15.02 -35.11
CA LEU A 30 -0.17 -14.96 -36.39
C LEU A 30 0.73 -14.30 -37.44
N CYS A 31 1.55 -15.11 -38.10
CA CYS A 31 2.24 -14.72 -39.33
C CYS A 31 1.21 -14.53 -40.46
N VAL A 32 0.81 -13.30 -40.74
CA VAL A 32 0.20 -12.97 -42.03
C VAL A 32 1.32 -12.71 -43.04
N LEU A 33 1.55 -13.70 -43.90
CA LEU A 33 2.36 -13.62 -45.10
C LEU A 33 1.79 -12.54 -46.04
N GLY A 34 2.48 -11.41 -46.17
CA GLY A 34 2.21 -10.39 -47.17
C GLY A 34 3.25 -10.41 -48.29
N CYS A 35 3.02 -11.18 -49.34
CA CYS A 35 3.68 -11.00 -50.64
C CYS A 35 2.65 -10.61 -51.71
N GLY A 36 2.76 -9.36 -52.19
CA GLY A 36 2.72 -9.03 -53.62
C GLY A 36 1.36 -8.92 -54.34
N GLY A 37 1.14 -7.75 -54.94
CA GLY A 37 0.52 -7.64 -56.26
C GLY A 37 -0.90 -7.05 -56.28
N GLY A 38 -1.01 -5.82 -56.78
CA GLY A 38 -2.26 -5.07 -56.78
C GLY A 38 -3.33 -5.52 -57.77
N LYS A 39 -4.58 -5.11 -57.47
CA LYS A 39 -5.59 -4.60 -58.40
C LYS A 39 -6.81 -4.09 -57.62
N GLN A 40 -7.35 -2.95 -58.06
CA GLN A 40 -8.57 -2.30 -57.56
C GLN A 40 -9.80 -3.21 -57.65
N ALA A 41 -10.67 -3.15 -56.64
CA ALA A 41 -12.13 -3.18 -56.78
C ALA A 41 -12.84 -2.75 -55.46
N THR A 42 -13.66 -1.71 -55.52
CA THR A 42 -14.76 -1.37 -54.60
C THR A 42 -16.03 -2.15 -55.00
N PRO A 43 -17.15 -2.07 -54.25
CA PRO A 43 -17.42 -2.55 -52.89
C PRO A 43 -18.52 -3.65 -52.90
N GLY A 44 -18.42 -4.65 -52.01
CA GLY A 44 -19.40 -5.72 -51.90
C GLY A 44 -19.96 -5.81 -50.49
N SER A 45 -21.16 -5.24 -50.31
CA SER A 45 -22.04 -5.47 -49.17
C SER A 45 -22.18 -6.96 -48.87
N ASN A 46 -21.84 -7.38 -47.66
CA ASN A 46 -22.49 -8.47 -46.96
C ASN A 46 -22.37 -8.21 -45.45
N THR A 47 -23.33 -7.43 -44.96
CA THR A 47 -23.79 -7.45 -43.57
C THR A 47 -24.20 -8.89 -43.22
N SER A 48 -23.40 -9.53 -42.37
CA SER A 48 -23.87 -10.64 -41.54
C SER A 48 -23.87 -10.14 -40.11
N ALA A 49 -25.08 -10.03 -39.57
CA ALA A 49 -25.30 -9.68 -38.18
C ALA A 49 -24.79 -10.83 -37.30
N ALA A 50 -23.62 -10.63 -36.71
CA ALA A 50 -23.20 -11.35 -35.52
C ALA A 50 -23.77 -10.56 -34.34
N THR A 51 -24.98 -10.91 -33.94
CA THR A 51 -25.73 -10.27 -32.87
C THR A 51 -25.17 -10.67 -31.50
N GLY A 52 -24.68 -9.68 -30.73
CA GLY A 52 -24.65 -9.69 -29.26
C GLY A 52 -23.45 -10.34 -28.57
N ASP A 53 -23.06 -11.55 -28.96
CA ASP A 53 -22.07 -12.32 -28.16
C ASP A 53 -20.61 -11.91 -28.43
N GLY A 54 -20.26 -11.59 -29.67
CA GLY A 54 -18.88 -11.24 -30.04
C GLY A 54 -18.45 -9.82 -29.63
N GLU A 55 -19.38 -8.87 -29.55
CA GLU A 55 -19.08 -7.50 -29.09
C GLU A 55 -18.78 -7.48 -27.58
N ASN A 56 -19.55 -8.22 -26.78
CA ASN A 56 -19.29 -8.39 -25.36
C ASN A 56 -17.97 -9.14 -25.08
N GLU A 57 -17.60 -10.11 -25.91
CA GLU A 57 -16.33 -10.84 -25.80
C GLU A 57 -15.13 -9.91 -26.01
N VAL A 58 -15.14 -9.09 -27.07
CA VAL A 58 -14.07 -8.13 -27.36
C VAL A 58 -13.95 -7.04 -26.28
N THR A 59 -15.07 -6.50 -25.80
CA THR A 59 -15.08 -5.53 -24.70
C THR A 59 -14.49 -6.13 -23.43
N ASN A 60 -14.84 -7.36 -23.09
CA ASN A 60 -14.30 -8.05 -21.92
C ASN A 60 -12.80 -8.35 -22.04
N GLU A 61 -12.31 -8.74 -23.22
CA GLU A 61 -10.88 -8.96 -23.47
C GLU A 61 -10.06 -7.66 -23.32
N LEU A 62 -10.57 -6.54 -23.80
CA LEU A 62 -9.93 -5.23 -23.65
C LEU A 62 -9.88 -4.80 -22.19
N LEU A 63 -10.98 -4.95 -21.44
CA LEU A 63 -11.03 -4.66 -20.01
C LEU A 63 -10.08 -5.57 -19.22
N PHE A 64 -10.08 -6.88 -19.50
CA PHE A 64 -9.16 -7.82 -18.86
C PHE A 64 -7.70 -7.44 -19.12
N SER A 65 -7.37 -7.08 -20.36
CA SER A 65 -6.03 -6.63 -20.73
C SER A 65 -5.64 -5.35 -20.01
N ALA A 66 -6.55 -4.38 -19.90
CA ALA A 66 -6.31 -3.14 -19.17
C ALA A 66 -6.11 -3.39 -17.67
N VAL A 67 -6.93 -4.26 -17.06
CA VAL A 67 -6.81 -4.64 -15.66
C VAL A 67 -5.49 -5.35 -15.41
N SER A 68 -5.08 -6.28 -16.27
CA SER A 68 -3.78 -6.94 -16.16
C SER A 68 -2.62 -5.95 -16.27
N GLN A 69 -2.77 -4.87 -17.05
CA GLN A 69 -1.78 -3.79 -17.11
C GLN A 69 -1.80 -2.89 -15.87
N LEU A 70 -2.95 -2.71 -15.23
CA LEU A 70 -3.12 -1.95 -13.98
C LEU A 70 -2.92 -2.82 -12.74
N ASP A 71 -2.68 -4.12 -12.91
CA ASP A 71 -2.47 -5.01 -11.79
C ASP A 71 -1.22 -4.61 -11.02
N VAL A 72 -1.24 -4.86 -9.71
CA VAL A 72 -0.24 -4.35 -8.78
C VAL A 72 1.15 -4.92 -9.11
N GLU A 73 1.21 -6.13 -9.65
CA GLU A 73 2.44 -6.80 -10.08
C GLU A 73 3.00 -6.27 -11.41
N SER A 74 2.15 -5.66 -12.25
CA SER A 74 2.50 -5.15 -13.58
C SER A 74 2.81 -3.64 -13.55
N LEU A 75 2.01 -2.86 -12.83
CA LEU A 75 2.07 -1.40 -12.90
C LEU A 75 3.26 -0.83 -12.12
N GLY A 76 4.12 -0.10 -12.84
CA GLY A 76 5.42 0.38 -12.32
C GLY A 76 6.56 -0.64 -12.46
N ILE A 77 6.26 -1.84 -12.96
CA ILE A 77 7.22 -2.91 -13.27
C ILE A 77 7.35 -3.12 -14.79
N SER A 78 6.25 -3.23 -15.54
CA SER A 78 6.24 -3.56 -16.97
C SER A 78 5.22 -2.79 -17.82
N THR A 79 4.34 -1.99 -17.20
CA THR A 79 3.21 -1.34 -17.90
C THR A 79 3.05 0.15 -17.52
N ASP A 80 2.51 0.93 -18.47
CA ASP A 80 2.24 2.36 -18.33
C ASP A 80 0.72 2.62 -18.22
N PRO A 81 0.24 3.47 -17.29
CA PRO A 81 -1.19 3.71 -17.10
C PRO A 81 -1.90 4.22 -18.37
N GLU A 82 -1.24 4.99 -19.25
CA GLU A 82 -1.90 5.54 -20.44
C GLU A 82 -2.34 4.44 -21.41
N SER A 83 -1.55 3.36 -21.51
CA SER A 83 -1.89 2.20 -22.35
C SER A 83 -3.14 1.48 -21.85
N ALA A 84 -3.24 1.27 -20.54
CA ALA A 84 -4.41 0.66 -19.92
C ALA A 84 -5.65 1.54 -20.06
N ILE A 85 -5.50 2.86 -19.87
CA ILE A 85 -6.59 3.82 -20.07
C ILE A 85 -7.09 3.84 -21.52
N SER A 86 -6.18 3.75 -22.50
CA SER A 86 -6.59 3.66 -23.90
C SER A 86 -7.43 2.40 -24.17
N LEU A 87 -7.09 1.27 -23.55
CA LEU A 87 -7.85 0.03 -23.69
C LEU A 87 -9.22 0.13 -23.01
N ILE A 88 -9.32 0.77 -21.84
CA ILE A 88 -10.59 0.99 -21.14
C ILE A 88 -11.51 1.89 -21.97
N ASN A 89 -11.00 3.03 -22.45
CA ASN A 89 -11.77 3.93 -23.31
C ASN A 89 -12.24 3.20 -24.58
N GLN A 90 -11.38 2.39 -25.21
CA GLN A 90 -11.77 1.58 -26.36
C GLN A 90 -12.87 0.56 -26.02
N ALA A 91 -12.75 -0.11 -24.88
CA ALA A 91 -13.74 -1.08 -24.43
C ALA A 91 -15.12 -0.42 -24.26
N PHE A 92 -15.17 0.77 -23.63
CA PHE A 92 -16.42 1.49 -23.42
C PHE A 92 -17.02 2.10 -24.68
N VAL A 93 -16.19 2.55 -25.63
CA VAL A 93 -16.66 2.96 -26.96
C VAL A 93 -17.34 1.81 -27.71
N LEU A 94 -16.86 0.58 -27.51
CA LEU A 94 -17.43 -0.63 -28.11
C LEU A 94 -18.59 -1.24 -27.30
N SER A 95 -18.71 -0.87 -26.02
CA SER A 95 -19.73 -1.40 -25.12
C SER A 95 -21.10 -0.77 -25.39
N THR A 96 -22.17 -1.50 -25.06
CA THR A 96 -23.52 -0.96 -24.97
C THR A 96 -23.86 -0.38 -23.59
N GLU A 97 -22.90 -0.40 -22.65
CA GLU A 97 -23.13 0.04 -21.27
C GLU A 97 -23.13 1.57 -21.20
N GLU A 98 -24.24 2.14 -20.74
CA GLU A 98 -24.31 3.57 -20.49
C GLU A 98 -23.64 3.91 -19.15
N MET A 99 -22.70 4.87 -19.18
CA MET A 99 -22.05 5.36 -17.96
C MET A 99 -22.99 6.19 -17.08
N GLY A 100 -24.15 6.59 -17.59
CA GLY A 100 -25.05 7.55 -16.95
C GLY A 100 -24.51 8.98 -17.02
N GLU A 101 -25.34 9.93 -16.57
CA GLU A 101 -25.01 11.36 -16.55
C GLU A 101 -25.30 11.96 -15.18
N ILE A 102 -24.32 12.70 -14.65
CA ILE A 102 -24.55 13.55 -13.48
C ILE A 102 -25.30 14.79 -13.97
N THR A 103 -26.60 14.86 -13.66
CA THR A 103 -27.42 16.01 -14.02
C THR A 103 -26.84 17.31 -13.44
N GLU A 104 -27.08 18.44 -14.11
CA GLU A 104 -26.65 19.76 -13.62
C GLU A 104 -27.20 20.05 -12.21
N ALA A 105 -28.44 19.62 -11.92
CA ALA A 105 -29.04 19.74 -10.60
C ALA A 105 -28.28 18.94 -9.53
N ALA A 106 -27.90 17.68 -9.84
CA ALA A 106 -27.10 16.85 -8.95
C ALA A 106 -25.71 17.44 -8.74
N SER A 107 -25.03 17.87 -9.80
CA SER A 107 -23.73 18.56 -9.70
C SER A 107 -23.82 19.82 -8.84
N ASN A 108 -24.81 20.68 -9.07
CA ASN A 108 -24.98 21.93 -8.31
C ASN A 108 -25.25 21.69 -6.82
N SER A 109 -25.91 20.58 -6.48
CA SER A 109 -26.13 20.21 -5.07
C SER A 109 -24.86 19.73 -4.34
N TRP A 110 -23.75 19.52 -5.06
CA TRP A 110 -22.43 19.27 -4.50
C TRP A 110 -21.57 20.54 -4.36
N SER A 111 -22.10 21.72 -4.70
CA SER A 111 -21.32 22.98 -4.71
C SER A 111 -20.74 23.39 -3.35
N GLY A 112 -21.34 22.95 -2.24
CA GLY A 112 -20.80 23.12 -0.89
C GLY A 112 -19.86 22.00 -0.43
N LEU A 113 -19.68 20.95 -1.23
CA LEU A 113 -18.89 19.75 -0.90
C LEU A 113 -17.64 19.62 -1.77
N LEU A 114 -17.76 19.95 -3.05
CA LEU A 114 -16.73 19.76 -4.07
C LEU A 114 -16.45 21.09 -4.78
N THR A 115 -15.21 21.31 -5.19
CA THR A 115 -14.84 22.45 -6.05
C THR A 115 -15.42 22.29 -7.46
N GLU A 116 -15.44 23.38 -8.25
CA GLU A 116 -15.92 23.29 -9.64
C GLU A 116 -15.07 22.31 -10.49
N ALA A 117 -13.76 22.27 -10.26
CA ALA A 117 -12.86 21.36 -10.95
C ALA A 117 -13.18 19.88 -10.61
N GLU A 118 -13.39 19.56 -9.33
CA GLU A 118 -13.77 18.22 -8.87
C GLU A 118 -15.12 17.78 -9.44
N ARG A 119 -16.11 18.68 -9.45
CA ARG A 119 -17.43 18.37 -10.04
C ARG A 119 -17.34 18.11 -11.53
N ASN A 120 -16.57 18.90 -12.25
CA ASN A 120 -16.33 18.71 -13.69
C ASN A 120 -15.59 17.38 -13.94
N PHE A 121 -14.62 17.03 -13.11
CA PHE A 121 -13.92 15.75 -13.20
C PHE A 121 -14.87 14.56 -12.94
N ALA A 122 -15.68 14.62 -11.88
CA ALA A 122 -16.64 13.56 -11.56
C ALA A 122 -17.70 13.38 -12.66
N ALA A 123 -18.14 14.47 -13.29
CA ALA A 123 -19.12 14.47 -14.39
C ALA A 123 -18.55 14.02 -15.76
N GLY A 124 -17.22 13.91 -15.89
CA GLY A 124 -16.57 13.50 -17.14
C GLY A 124 -16.94 12.07 -17.57
N GLN A 125 -17.11 11.86 -18.88
CA GLN A 125 -17.45 10.56 -19.49
C GLN A 125 -16.25 9.82 -20.11
N GLU A 126 -15.06 10.43 -20.11
CA GLU A 126 -13.84 9.80 -20.60
C GLU A 126 -12.96 9.37 -19.43
N PHE A 127 -12.33 8.20 -19.55
CA PHE A 127 -11.30 7.77 -18.59
C PHE A 127 -9.99 8.49 -18.87
N THR A 128 -9.33 8.92 -17.80
CA THR A 128 -8.09 9.70 -17.79
C THR A 128 -6.97 8.95 -17.06
N THR A 129 -5.72 9.41 -17.15
CA THR A 129 -4.60 8.85 -16.38
C THR A 129 -4.87 8.83 -14.87
N ARG A 130 -5.60 9.83 -14.37
CA ARG A 130 -6.02 9.90 -12.96
C ARG A 130 -6.95 8.75 -12.57
N ASP A 131 -7.82 8.33 -13.48
CA ASP A 131 -8.70 7.19 -13.27
C ASP A 131 -7.89 5.88 -13.16
N GLY A 132 -6.79 5.77 -13.91
CA GLY A 132 -5.89 4.61 -13.84
C GLY A 132 -5.18 4.50 -12.49
N LEU A 133 -4.80 5.64 -11.90
CA LEU A 133 -4.25 5.69 -10.55
C LEU A 133 -5.29 5.27 -9.50
N HIS A 134 -6.53 5.78 -9.62
CA HIS A 134 -7.64 5.38 -8.75
C HIS A 134 -7.93 3.87 -8.82
N MET A 135 -7.95 3.30 -10.03
CA MET A 135 -8.10 1.86 -10.21
C MET A 135 -6.97 1.06 -9.56
N TRP A 136 -5.72 1.50 -9.73
CA TRP A 136 -4.57 0.85 -9.11
C TRP A 136 -4.65 0.91 -7.58
N ASP A 137 -4.96 2.08 -7.02
CA ASP A 137 -5.12 2.25 -5.57
C ASP A 137 -6.25 1.36 -5.03
N ALA A 138 -7.34 1.20 -5.77
CA ALA A 138 -8.45 0.33 -5.40
C ALA A 138 -8.09 -1.16 -5.46
N LEU A 139 -7.39 -1.59 -6.52
CA LEU A 139 -6.91 -2.98 -6.66
C LEU A 139 -5.92 -3.34 -5.56
N LEU A 140 -4.93 -2.48 -5.29
CA LEU A 140 -4.02 -2.65 -4.17
C LEU A 140 -4.81 -2.70 -2.86
N SER A 141 -5.71 -1.74 -2.61
CA SER A 141 -6.46 -1.67 -1.36
C SER A 141 -7.33 -2.92 -1.16
N ARG A 142 -7.87 -3.51 -2.23
CA ARG A 142 -8.65 -4.75 -2.17
C ARG A 142 -7.78 -5.90 -1.67
N ASP A 143 -6.61 -6.07 -2.27
CA ASP A 143 -5.71 -7.17 -1.94
C ASP A 143 -5.15 -7.02 -0.52
N LEU A 144 -4.80 -5.80 -0.13
CA LEU A 144 -4.39 -5.49 1.24
C LEU A 144 -5.52 -5.72 2.23
N ALA A 145 -6.75 -5.30 1.93
CA ALA A 145 -7.90 -5.51 2.80
C ALA A 145 -8.19 -7.00 3.00
N TYR A 146 -8.08 -7.80 1.94
CA TYR A 146 -8.23 -9.27 2.01
C TYR A 146 -7.18 -9.91 2.94
N VAL A 147 -5.91 -9.50 2.81
CA VAL A 147 -4.82 -10.03 3.65
C VAL A 147 -4.94 -9.56 5.10
N ALA A 148 -5.23 -8.28 5.30
CA ALA A 148 -5.16 -7.63 6.60
C ALA A 148 -6.40 -7.84 7.47
N SER A 149 -7.59 -8.03 6.88
CA SER A 149 -8.82 -8.36 7.64
C SER A 149 -8.76 -9.75 8.27
N GLY A 150 -7.97 -10.67 7.68
CA GLY A 150 -7.72 -12.00 8.23
C GLY A 150 -9.00 -12.84 8.41
N SER A 151 -9.05 -13.63 9.48
CA SER A 151 -10.21 -14.46 9.82
C SER A 151 -11.15 -13.78 10.84
N GLY A 152 -11.19 -12.45 10.89
CA GLY A 152 -12.08 -11.72 11.82
C GLY A 152 -13.52 -12.18 11.62
N GLU A 153 -14.18 -12.59 12.71
CA GLU A 153 -15.54 -13.14 12.69
C GLU A 153 -16.58 -12.02 12.57
N THR A 154 -16.21 -10.80 12.95
CA THR A 154 -17.07 -9.60 12.88
C THR A 154 -16.41 -8.47 12.09
N GLU A 155 -17.21 -7.57 11.54
CA GLU A 155 -16.72 -6.38 10.82
C GLU A 155 -15.88 -5.46 11.73
N LEU A 156 -16.18 -5.40 13.03
CA LEU A 156 -15.38 -4.65 14.01
C LEU A 156 -13.99 -5.28 14.21
N GLU A 157 -13.90 -6.61 14.26
CA GLU A 157 -12.61 -7.31 14.32
C GLU A 157 -11.80 -7.09 13.04
N GLN A 158 -12.46 -7.11 11.87
CA GLN A 158 -11.83 -6.81 10.58
C GLN A 158 -11.32 -5.37 10.55
N ALA A 159 -12.12 -4.38 10.93
CA ALA A 159 -11.71 -2.97 11.03
C ALA A 159 -10.52 -2.79 11.98
N ASN A 160 -10.54 -3.45 13.13
CA ASN A 160 -9.42 -3.45 14.08
C ASN A 160 -8.16 -4.10 13.50
N ALA A 161 -8.29 -5.18 12.73
CA ALA A 161 -7.18 -5.85 12.07
C ALA A 161 -6.57 -4.97 10.97
N LEU A 162 -7.41 -4.36 10.13
CA LEU A 162 -7.01 -3.40 9.10
C LEU A 162 -6.27 -2.20 9.70
N PHE A 163 -6.79 -1.60 10.77
CA PHE A 163 -6.14 -0.46 11.41
C PHE A 163 -4.76 -0.84 11.97
N LYS A 164 -4.65 -1.98 12.65
CA LYS A 164 -3.37 -2.48 13.15
C LYS A 164 -2.40 -2.78 12.01
N PHE A 165 -2.88 -3.31 10.87
CA PHE A 165 -2.07 -3.54 9.69
C PHE A 165 -1.51 -2.24 9.11
N VAL A 166 -2.34 -1.19 9.00
CA VAL A 166 -1.92 0.16 8.60
C VAL A 166 -0.82 0.68 9.52
N VAL A 167 -1.03 0.63 10.84
CA VAL A 167 -0.04 1.15 11.83
C VAL A 167 1.29 0.40 11.77
N ARG A 168 1.28 -0.94 11.58
CA ARG A 168 2.52 -1.73 11.47
C ARG A 168 3.28 -1.51 10.16
N ASN A 169 2.56 -1.28 9.06
CA ASN A 169 3.16 -1.15 7.73
C ASN A 169 3.53 0.30 7.36
N LEU A 170 2.91 1.28 8.01
CA LEU A 170 3.13 2.71 7.77
C LEU A 170 3.64 3.36 9.06
N THR A 171 4.96 3.48 9.21
CA THR A 171 5.56 4.15 10.38
C THR A 171 5.23 5.63 10.37
N LEU A 172 4.95 6.20 11.54
CA LEU A 172 4.58 7.60 11.64
C LEU A 172 5.80 8.48 11.34
N ALA A 173 5.61 9.46 10.46
CA ALA A 173 6.62 10.43 10.06
C ALA A 173 6.12 11.85 10.32
N ASP A 174 7.02 12.70 10.82
CA ASP A 174 6.76 14.13 10.96
C ASP A 174 7.14 14.83 9.66
N ARG A 175 6.13 15.00 8.81
CA ARG A 175 6.22 15.58 7.48
C ARG A 175 4.97 16.41 7.25
N HIS A 176 5.13 17.63 6.74
CA HIS A 176 3.95 18.37 6.30
C HIS A 176 3.43 17.77 4.98
N PRO A 177 2.12 17.52 4.83
CA PRO A 177 1.58 16.89 3.62
C PRO A 177 1.91 17.63 2.32
N SER A 178 1.98 18.96 2.36
CA SER A 178 2.34 19.78 1.18
C SER A 178 3.84 19.78 0.86
N ASP A 179 4.72 19.41 1.79
CA ASP A 179 6.16 19.34 1.53
C ASP A 179 6.48 18.27 0.49
N LEU A 180 5.70 17.20 0.48
CA LEU A 180 5.83 16.10 -0.47
C LEU A 180 4.46 15.40 -0.63
N PRO A 181 3.62 15.85 -1.56
CA PRO A 181 2.30 15.25 -1.75
C PRO A 181 2.45 13.84 -2.33
N LEU A 182 2.17 12.81 -1.55
CA LEU A 182 2.38 11.41 -1.95
C LEU A 182 1.06 10.77 -2.39
N THR A 183 1.11 9.91 -3.41
CA THR A 183 -0.02 9.04 -3.73
C THR A 183 -0.14 7.90 -2.71
N LEU A 184 -1.29 7.24 -2.66
CA LEU A 184 -1.50 6.10 -1.76
C LEU A 184 -0.52 4.94 -2.05
N GLN A 185 -0.19 4.70 -3.32
CA GLN A 185 0.95 3.86 -3.72
C GLN A 185 2.23 4.21 -2.98
N GLU A 186 2.63 5.46 -3.04
CA GLU A 186 3.94 5.88 -2.55
C GLU A 186 4.01 5.80 -1.03
N ILE A 187 2.88 6.05 -0.36
CA ILE A 187 2.71 5.84 1.08
C ILE A 187 2.92 4.35 1.42
N TRP A 188 2.23 3.43 0.74
CA TRP A 188 2.37 1.98 1.00
C TRP A 188 3.78 1.45 0.72
N MET A 189 4.37 1.87 -0.39
CA MET A 189 5.68 1.38 -0.85
C MET A 189 6.84 1.96 -0.04
N SER A 190 6.73 3.20 0.44
CA SER A 190 7.74 3.79 1.35
C SER A 190 7.58 3.28 2.78
N GLY A 191 6.34 2.93 3.16
CA GLY A 191 5.96 2.54 4.52
C GLY A 191 6.17 3.64 5.57
N HIS A 192 6.25 4.90 5.15
CA HIS A 192 6.30 6.07 6.03
C HIS A 192 5.11 6.97 5.74
N ALA A 193 4.44 7.44 6.79
CA ALA A 193 3.14 8.10 6.67
C ALA A 193 2.95 9.16 7.75
N THR A 194 2.30 10.26 7.41
CA THR A 194 1.67 11.17 8.38
C THR A 194 0.43 10.51 9.01
N ALA A 195 -0.17 11.16 10.00
CA ALA A 195 -1.46 10.70 10.54
C ALA A 195 -2.56 10.71 9.47
N ALA A 196 -2.57 11.73 8.60
CA ALA A 196 -3.52 11.85 7.50
C ALA A 196 -3.29 10.76 6.43
N ASP A 197 -2.04 10.45 6.09
CA ASP A 197 -1.70 9.32 5.21
C ASP A 197 -2.25 7.99 5.75
N ARG A 198 -2.10 7.74 7.06
CA ARG A 198 -2.66 6.54 7.72
C ARG A 198 -4.18 6.52 7.69
N ALA A 199 -4.83 7.67 7.89
CA ALA A 199 -6.28 7.79 7.85
C ALA A 199 -6.83 7.52 6.44
N TRP A 200 -6.21 8.10 5.41
CA TRP A 200 -6.56 7.85 4.02
C TRP A 200 -6.36 6.38 3.66
N ALA A 201 -5.21 5.80 4.01
CA ALA A 201 -4.94 4.37 3.80
C ALA A 201 -5.98 3.48 4.49
N PHE A 202 -6.30 3.77 5.75
CA PHE A 202 -7.29 2.99 6.51
C PHE A 202 -8.70 3.09 5.90
N GLY A 203 -9.16 4.30 5.55
CA GLY A 203 -10.45 4.49 4.89
C GLY A 203 -10.54 3.78 3.53
N SER A 204 -9.45 3.81 2.74
CA SER A 204 -9.37 3.11 1.47
C SER A 204 -9.46 1.58 1.62
N LEU A 205 -8.90 1.00 2.69
CA LEU A 205 -9.04 -0.43 2.99
C LEU A 205 -10.46 -0.79 3.45
N LEU A 206 -11.04 0.00 4.36
CA LEU A 206 -12.41 -0.20 4.86
C LEU A 206 -13.43 -0.18 3.73
N ARG A 207 -13.26 0.74 2.77
CA ARG A 207 -14.12 0.86 1.60
C ARG A 207 -14.18 -0.42 0.76
N GLN A 208 -13.09 -1.18 0.66
CA GLN A 208 -13.07 -2.44 -0.08
C GLN A 208 -13.85 -3.57 0.62
N LEU A 209 -14.19 -3.38 1.90
CA LEU A 209 -15.09 -4.23 2.66
C LEU A 209 -16.51 -3.67 2.74
N ASP A 210 -16.85 -2.65 1.96
CA ASP A 210 -18.12 -1.91 2.03
C ASP A 210 -18.39 -1.30 3.43
N ILE A 211 -17.33 -0.97 4.19
CA ILE A 211 -17.43 -0.33 5.52
C ILE A 211 -17.21 1.18 5.38
N ASP A 212 -18.23 1.96 5.76
CA ASP A 212 -18.17 3.42 5.71
C ASP A 212 -17.26 3.98 6.82
N SER A 213 -16.52 5.05 6.49
CA SER A 213 -15.67 5.75 7.44
C SER A 213 -15.60 7.26 7.16
N VAL A 214 -15.35 8.02 8.23
CA VAL A 214 -15.29 9.48 8.23
C VAL A 214 -14.13 9.99 9.05
N VAL A 215 -13.65 11.19 8.74
CA VAL A 215 -12.76 11.94 9.63
C VAL A 215 -13.59 12.87 10.51
N LEU A 216 -13.31 12.86 11.81
CA LEU A 216 -13.93 13.70 12.82
C LEU A 216 -12.88 14.69 13.33
N THR A 217 -13.12 15.99 13.14
CA THR A 217 -12.25 17.07 13.61
C THR A 217 -13.06 18.18 14.29
N THR A 218 -12.38 19.12 14.95
CA THR A 218 -13.01 20.27 15.62
C THR A 218 -13.72 21.19 14.62
N ALA A 219 -14.84 21.80 15.00
CA ALA A 219 -15.64 22.68 14.14
C ALA A 219 -14.85 23.85 13.53
N ASP A 220 -13.96 24.45 14.32
CA ASP A 220 -13.13 25.60 13.97
C ASP A 220 -11.89 25.22 13.14
N GLY A 221 -11.78 23.95 12.74
CA GLY A 221 -10.67 23.42 11.99
C GLY A 221 -10.82 23.58 10.49
N ASP A 222 -9.99 24.42 9.87
CA ASP A 222 -9.96 24.57 8.41
C ASP A 222 -9.18 23.45 7.71
N ASP A 223 -8.24 22.78 8.39
CA ASP A 223 -7.38 21.73 7.82
C ASP A 223 -7.19 20.56 8.80
N ALA A 224 -7.90 19.46 8.55
CA ALA A 224 -7.80 18.25 9.36
C ALA A 224 -6.53 17.43 9.11
N ALA A 225 -5.76 17.73 8.07
CA ALA A 225 -4.47 17.07 7.86
C ALA A 225 -3.42 17.54 8.88
N THR A 226 -3.58 18.76 9.40
CA THR A 226 -2.65 19.39 10.37
C THR A 226 -3.24 19.50 11.77
N GLN A 227 -4.56 19.48 11.91
CA GLN A 227 -5.24 19.50 13.21
C GLN A 227 -5.45 18.10 13.81
N PRO A 228 -5.68 18.00 15.13
CA PRO A 228 -6.09 16.75 15.76
C PRO A 228 -7.42 16.23 15.20
N PHE A 229 -7.47 14.95 14.84
CA PHE A 229 -8.67 14.31 14.32
C PHE A 229 -8.73 12.83 14.72
N LEU A 230 -9.92 12.24 14.57
CA LEU A 230 -10.16 10.81 14.68
C LEU A 230 -10.74 10.26 13.38
N VAL A 231 -10.58 8.96 13.14
CA VAL A 231 -11.34 8.23 12.14
C VAL A 231 -12.52 7.56 12.84
N GLY A 232 -13.73 7.85 12.40
CA GLY A 232 -14.96 7.18 12.79
C GLY A 232 -15.30 6.07 11.79
N VAL A 233 -15.44 4.84 12.27
CA VAL A 233 -15.86 3.68 11.46
C VAL A 233 -17.30 3.33 11.78
N LEU A 234 -18.14 3.28 10.75
CA LEU A 234 -19.59 3.18 10.89
C LEU A 234 -20.01 1.71 10.77
N LEU A 235 -20.45 1.11 11.87
CA LEU A 235 -20.84 -0.31 11.94
C LEU A 235 -22.04 -0.47 12.86
N ASP A 236 -23.05 -1.22 12.44
CA ASP A 236 -24.27 -1.52 13.21
C ASP A 236 -24.94 -0.28 13.86
N GLY A 237 -24.94 0.85 13.14
CA GLY A 237 -25.50 2.12 13.63
C GLY A 237 -24.69 2.76 14.77
N LYS A 238 -23.42 2.37 14.93
CA LYS A 238 -22.46 2.94 15.87
C LYS A 238 -21.27 3.52 15.10
N VAL A 239 -20.57 4.46 15.74
CA VAL A 239 -19.37 5.11 15.21
C VAL A 239 -18.19 4.73 16.10
N TYR A 240 -17.36 3.79 15.69
CA TYR A 240 -16.16 3.35 16.42
C TYR A 240 -14.97 4.27 16.14
N LEU A 241 -14.19 4.62 17.16
CA LEU A 241 -13.18 5.66 17.07
C LEU A 241 -11.75 5.10 17.00
N TYR A 242 -10.97 5.64 16.07
CA TYR A 242 -9.57 5.29 15.82
C TYR A 242 -8.72 6.55 15.74
N ASP A 243 -7.55 6.54 16.35
CA ASP A 243 -6.57 7.64 16.32
C ASP A 243 -5.34 7.21 15.50
N PRO A 244 -5.22 7.66 14.22
CA PRO A 244 -4.09 7.33 13.36
C PRO A 244 -2.74 7.87 13.85
N ARG A 245 -2.74 8.94 14.66
CA ARG A 245 -1.53 9.55 15.22
C ARG A 245 -1.01 8.72 16.40
N LEU A 246 -1.87 8.35 17.34
CA LEU A 246 -1.49 7.43 18.41
C LEU A 246 -1.28 6.01 17.89
N GLY A 247 -1.88 5.65 16.75
CA GLY A 247 -1.88 4.30 16.22
C GLY A 247 -2.76 3.36 17.05
N LEU A 248 -3.82 3.88 17.67
CA LEU A 248 -4.70 3.15 18.58
C LEU A 248 -6.17 3.24 18.15
N ALA A 249 -6.87 2.12 18.21
CA ALA A 249 -8.31 2.14 18.38
C ALA A 249 -8.59 2.69 19.78
N ILE A 250 -9.48 3.68 19.92
CA ILE A 250 -9.76 4.29 21.22
C ILE A 250 -10.29 3.19 22.16
N PRO A 251 -9.65 2.91 23.31
CA PRO A 251 -10.09 1.83 24.17
C PRO A 251 -11.48 2.10 24.76
N ALA A 252 -12.34 1.10 24.77
CA ALA A 252 -13.59 1.13 25.52
C ALA A 252 -13.35 1.16 27.04
N ALA A 253 -14.37 1.52 27.83
CA ALA A 253 -14.27 1.68 29.28
C ALA A 253 -13.84 0.40 30.02
N ASP A 254 -14.20 -0.77 29.50
CA ASP A 254 -13.79 -2.07 30.04
C ASP A 254 -12.35 -2.46 29.64
N GLY A 255 -11.65 -1.60 28.89
CA GLY A 255 -10.32 -1.83 28.34
C GLY A 255 -10.29 -2.87 27.22
N ASN A 256 -11.45 -3.40 26.79
CA ASN A 256 -11.57 -4.43 25.78
C ASN A 256 -12.36 -3.91 24.57
N GLY A 257 -11.68 -3.88 23.42
CA GLY A 257 -12.31 -3.44 22.17
C GLY A 257 -12.22 -1.93 21.96
N THR A 258 -13.10 -1.42 21.11
CA THR A 258 -13.02 -0.07 20.56
C THR A 258 -14.20 0.75 21.04
N ALA A 259 -13.93 1.91 21.62
CA ALA A 259 -14.95 2.85 22.07
C ALA A 259 -15.68 3.47 20.87
N THR A 260 -16.95 3.76 21.10
CA THR A 260 -17.81 4.48 20.18
C THR A 260 -17.84 5.97 20.50
N LEU A 261 -18.24 6.79 19.52
CA LEU A 261 -18.50 8.21 19.72
C LEU A 261 -19.50 8.44 20.86
N ARG A 262 -20.56 7.63 20.95
CA ARG A 262 -21.57 7.77 22.01
C ARG A 262 -21.00 7.51 23.40
N GLU A 263 -20.13 6.51 23.54
CA GLU A 263 -19.45 6.22 24.81
C GLU A 263 -18.49 7.35 25.18
N VAL A 264 -17.68 7.84 24.24
CA VAL A 264 -16.76 8.97 24.48
C VAL A 264 -17.51 10.26 24.85
N LEU A 265 -18.68 10.51 24.27
CA LEU A 265 -19.52 11.65 24.63
C LEU A 265 -20.15 11.50 26.03
N ALA A 266 -20.43 10.27 26.47
CA ALA A 266 -20.98 9.99 27.78
C ALA A 266 -19.90 9.96 28.88
N GLU A 267 -18.69 9.52 28.54
CA GLU A 267 -17.55 9.30 29.43
C GLU A 267 -16.29 10.03 28.89
N PRO A 268 -16.19 11.37 29.08
CA PRO A 268 -15.06 12.16 28.58
C PRO A 268 -13.68 11.72 29.10
N GLU A 269 -13.65 10.98 30.20
CA GLU A 269 -12.46 10.35 30.77
C GLU A 269 -11.78 9.35 29.84
N LEU A 270 -12.50 8.75 28.89
CA LEU A 270 -11.93 7.85 27.88
C LEU A 270 -10.87 8.55 27.03
N LEU A 271 -11.09 9.84 26.71
CA LEU A 271 -10.11 10.64 25.97
C LEU A 271 -9.02 11.20 26.88
N SER A 272 -9.39 11.71 28.07
CA SER A 272 -8.40 12.31 28.97
C SER A 272 -7.39 11.28 29.50
N ALA A 273 -7.79 10.00 29.60
CA ALA A 273 -6.90 8.88 29.90
C ALA A 273 -5.78 8.67 28.87
N LEU A 274 -5.95 9.17 27.64
CA LEU A 274 -4.94 9.12 26.56
C LEU A 274 -3.94 10.29 26.64
N SER A 275 -4.06 11.19 27.61
CA SER A 275 -3.08 12.26 27.84
C SER A 275 -1.73 11.65 28.19
N VAL A 276 -0.64 12.13 27.61
CA VAL A 276 0.71 11.60 27.88
C VAL A 276 1.16 12.00 29.30
N SER A 277 0.88 13.25 29.67
CA SER A 277 1.19 13.85 30.98
C SER A 277 0.29 15.07 31.22
N GLU A 278 0.37 15.69 32.40
CA GLU A 278 -0.42 16.89 32.72
C GLU A 278 -0.10 18.07 31.78
N ASP A 279 1.15 18.20 31.35
CA ASP A 279 1.66 19.21 30.43
C ASP A 279 1.50 18.84 28.95
N ARG A 280 1.09 17.60 28.66
CA ARG A 280 0.79 17.10 27.32
C ARG A 280 -0.56 16.37 27.29
N PRO A 281 -1.67 17.12 27.42
CA PRO A 281 -3.02 16.55 27.40
C PRO A 281 -3.38 15.97 26.03
N TYR A 282 -4.34 15.04 26.02
CA TYR A 282 -4.92 14.56 24.77
C TYR A 282 -5.60 15.72 24.02
N PRO A 283 -5.37 15.88 22.70
CA PRO A 283 -5.70 17.12 22.00
C PRO A 283 -7.18 17.29 21.64
N LEU A 284 -8.00 16.25 21.80
CA LEU A 284 -9.45 16.29 21.54
C LEU A 284 -10.25 16.07 22.82
N THR A 285 -11.39 16.73 22.91
CA THR A 285 -12.34 16.60 24.04
C THR A 285 -13.70 16.12 23.55
N ALA A 286 -14.49 15.52 24.45
CA ALA A 286 -15.85 15.08 24.14
C ALA A 286 -16.74 16.24 23.65
N GLU A 287 -16.61 17.44 24.24
CA GLU A 287 -17.36 18.63 23.81
C GLU A 287 -17.03 19.05 22.37
N GLN A 288 -15.75 18.99 21.98
CA GLN A 288 -15.34 19.26 20.60
C GLN A 288 -15.89 18.20 19.62
N LEU A 289 -15.96 16.93 20.03
CA LEU A 289 -16.51 15.86 19.21
C LEU A 289 -18.03 15.94 19.04
N LYS A 290 -18.74 16.53 20.01
CA LYS A 290 -20.18 16.75 19.94
C LYS A 290 -20.60 17.67 18.81
N THR A 291 -19.74 18.63 18.47
CA THR A 291 -19.93 19.57 17.35
C THR A 291 -18.87 19.34 16.26
N ALA A 292 -18.36 18.12 16.13
CA ALA A 292 -17.32 17.83 15.16
C ALA A 292 -17.81 18.04 13.73
N ARG A 293 -16.89 18.49 12.86
CA ARG A 293 -17.09 18.38 11.42
C ARG A 293 -16.90 16.92 11.01
N VAL A 294 -17.83 16.40 10.21
CA VAL A 294 -17.82 15.02 9.72
C VAL A 294 -17.39 15.04 8.26
N MET A 295 -16.20 14.53 7.96
CA MET A 295 -15.64 14.64 6.62
C MET A 295 -15.54 13.28 5.95
N LEU A 296 -16.10 13.15 4.75
CA LEU A 296 -16.07 11.95 3.93
C LEU A 296 -14.66 11.71 3.38
N ILE A 297 -14.16 10.49 3.48
CA ILE A 297 -12.85 10.10 2.95
C ILE A 297 -13.01 9.68 1.48
N GLY A 298 -12.46 10.45 0.56
CA GLY A 298 -12.45 10.11 -0.86
C GLY A 298 -11.96 11.27 -1.73
N ASP A 299 -11.82 11.03 -3.03
CA ASP A 299 -11.47 12.02 -4.03
C ASP A 299 -12.49 12.05 -5.18
N SER A 300 -12.39 13.01 -6.09
CA SER A 300 -13.35 13.19 -7.19
C SER A 300 -13.56 11.96 -8.09
N ALA A 301 -12.62 11.01 -8.16
CA ALA A 301 -12.79 9.75 -8.89
C ALA A 301 -13.80 8.81 -8.22
N TYR A 302 -13.95 8.85 -6.89
CA TYR A 302 -14.86 7.97 -6.14
C TYR A 302 -16.31 8.20 -6.56
N TRP A 303 -16.64 9.46 -6.85
CA TRP A 303 -17.99 9.92 -7.13
C TRP A 303 -18.33 9.94 -8.63
N ALA A 304 -17.39 9.51 -9.48
CA ALA A 304 -17.53 9.56 -10.94
C ALA A 304 -18.38 8.39 -11.46
N LEU A 305 -19.45 8.66 -12.20
CA LEU A 305 -20.34 7.60 -12.70
C LEU A 305 -19.66 6.63 -13.68
N ARG A 306 -18.62 7.07 -14.40
CA ARG A 306 -17.79 6.18 -15.22
C ARG A 306 -17.12 5.07 -14.38
N MET A 307 -16.77 5.35 -13.12
CA MET A 307 -16.27 4.33 -12.19
C MET A 307 -17.34 3.33 -11.79
N ARG A 308 -18.62 3.76 -11.69
CA ARG A 308 -19.73 2.83 -11.41
C ARG A 308 -19.90 1.84 -12.56
N ALA A 309 -19.86 2.35 -13.79
CA ALA A 309 -19.98 1.52 -14.98
C ALA A 309 -18.84 0.50 -15.06
N LEU A 310 -17.61 0.95 -14.77
CA LEU A 310 -16.44 0.09 -14.75
C LEU A 310 -16.47 -0.92 -13.59
N GLU A 311 -16.93 -0.53 -12.40
CA GLU A 311 -17.07 -1.43 -11.24
C GLU A 311 -17.94 -2.65 -11.56
N LYS A 312 -19.02 -2.48 -12.32
CA LYS A 312 -19.91 -3.58 -12.74
C LYS A 312 -19.20 -4.63 -13.60
N ALA A 313 -18.12 -4.27 -14.29
CA ALA A 313 -17.34 -5.21 -15.09
C ALA A 313 -16.51 -6.16 -14.20
N PHE A 314 -16.26 -5.82 -12.94
CA PHE A 314 -15.53 -6.64 -11.99
C PHE A 314 -16.48 -7.52 -11.17
N ILE A 315 -16.50 -8.83 -11.47
CA ILE A 315 -17.38 -9.79 -10.82
C ILE A 315 -16.62 -10.87 -10.04
N GLY A 316 -17.31 -11.50 -9.10
CA GLY A 316 -16.79 -12.65 -8.37
C GLY A 316 -15.50 -12.33 -7.59
N ASN A 317 -14.42 -13.05 -7.89
CA ASN A 317 -13.15 -12.93 -7.19
C ASN A 317 -12.38 -11.64 -7.50
N ASP A 318 -12.74 -10.95 -8.58
CA ASP A 318 -12.09 -9.73 -9.04
C ASP A 318 -12.82 -8.47 -8.60
N ARG A 319 -13.95 -8.61 -7.88
CA ARG A 319 -14.75 -7.49 -7.36
C ARG A 319 -13.85 -6.50 -6.62
N VAL A 320 -13.94 -5.24 -7.02
CA VAL A 320 -13.21 -4.11 -6.46
C VAL A 320 -14.16 -2.94 -6.35
N ARG A 321 -14.13 -2.19 -5.25
CA ARG A 321 -14.95 -0.99 -5.07
C ARG A 321 -14.25 0.20 -5.72
N LEU A 322 -14.80 0.71 -6.82
CA LEU A 322 -14.32 1.88 -7.57
C LEU A 322 -15.23 3.08 -7.40
N TYR A 323 -16.54 2.87 -7.22
CA TYR A 323 -17.52 3.93 -7.12
C TYR A 323 -18.19 3.97 -5.75
N ASP A 324 -18.45 5.17 -5.24
CA ASP A 324 -19.37 5.39 -4.13
C ASP A 324 -20.03 6.74 -4.36
N GLY A 325 -21.36 6.80 -4.39
CA GLY A 325 -22.09 8.02 -4.75
C GLY A 325 -22.33 8.93 -3.55
N LEU A 326 -22.21 10.25 -3.72
CA LEU A 326 -22.54 11.21 -2.65
C LEU A 326 -24.03 11.19 -2.30
N GLN A 327 -24.89 10.87 -3.27
CA GLN A 327 -26.34 10.94 -3.15
C GLN A 327 -27.00 9.60 -3.36
N ASP A 328 -28.21 9.48 -2.85
CA ASP A 328 -29.07 8.33 -3.06
C ASP A 328 -29.29 8.13 -4.56
N ASP A 329 -29.15 6.89 -4.99
CA ASP A 329 -29.53 6.46 -6.32
C ASP A 329 -30.70 5.44 -6.22
N ALA A 330 -31.14 4.90 -7.35
CA ALA A 330 -32.28 3.98 -7.38
C ALA A 330 -32.01 2.65 -6.65
N ASP A 331 -30.74 2.26 -6.53
CA ASP A 331 -30.32 0.94 -6.05
C ASP A 331 -29.80 0.97 -4.61
N GLN A 332 -29.20 2.09 -4.18
CA GLN A 332 -28.54 2.21 -2.87
C GLN A 332 -28.59 3.64 -2.30
N PRO A 333 -28.64 3.79 -0.95
CA PRO A 333 -28.42 5.06 -0.30
C PRO A 333 -27.01 5.61 -0.59
N GLY A 334 -26.91 6.91 -0.82
CA GLY A 334 -25.64 7.60 -1.02
C GLY A 334 -24.87 7.77 0.28
N LEU A 335 -23.57 7.96 0.18
CA LEU A 335 -22.66 8.03 1.33
C LEU A 335 -23.05 9.13 2.32
N ILE A 336 -23.52 10.30 1.87
CA ILE A 336 -24.01 11.35 2.79
C ILE A 336 -25.17 10.83 3.65
N ASN A 337 -26.13 10.13 3.05
CA ASN A 337 -27.28 9.62 3.78
C ASN A 337 -26.88 8.50 4.74
N ARG A 338 -26.01 7.57 4.31
CA ARG A 338 -25.48 6.50 5.17
C ARG A 338 -24.76 7.07 6.39
N VAL A 339 -23.93 8.11 6.20
CA VAL A 339 -23.21 8.78 7.28
C VAL A 339 -24.15 9.50 8.25
N VAL A 340 -25.10 10.29 7.75
CA VAL A 340 -26.10 10.96 8.60
C VAL A 340 -26.91 9.94 9.40
N GLN A 341 -27.34 8.83 8.77
CA GLN A 341 -28.07 7.77 9.46
C GLN A 341 -27.23 7.11 10.57
N ALA A 342 -25.95 6.84 10.33
CA ALA A 342 -25.06 6.26 11.32
C ALA A 342 -24.74 7.22 12.48
N GLY A 343 -24.71 8.53 12.20
CA GLY A 343 -24.58 9.58 13.21
C GLY A 343 -25.80 9.72 14.14
N GLY A 344 -26.95 9.14 13.76
CA GLY A 344 -28.18 9.16 14.52
C GLY A 344 -28.68 10.59 14.76
N ASP A 345 -28.75 11.01 16.01
CA ASP A 345 -29.18 12.35 16.44
C ASP A 345 -28.05 13.36 16.57
N VAL A 346 -26.79 12.94 16.33
CA VAL A 346 -25.60 13.78 16.52
C VAL A 346 -25.22 14.53 15.25
N TRP A 347 -25.45 13.94 14.08
CA TRP A 347 -25.04 14.51 12.79
C TRP A 347 -26.25 14.85 11.93
N ASP A 348 -26.22 16.03 11.35
CA ASP A 348 -27.15 16.45 10.29
C ASP A 348 -26.40 16.55 8.95
N ARG A 349 -27.14 16.82 7.87
CA ARG A 349 -26.55 16.93 6.54
C ARG A 349 -25.54 18.07 6.45
N GLU A 350 -25.80 19.16 7.16
CA GLU A 350 -24.98 20.37 7.20
C GLU A 350 -23.64 20.16 7.89
N SER A 351 -23.55 19.18 8.81
CA SER A 351 -22.32 18.77 9.48
C SER A 351 -21.38 17.92 8.60
N VAL A 352 -21.87 17.41 7.47
CA VAL A 352 -21.12 16.53 6.56
C VAL A 352 -20.46 17.35 5.44
N SER A 353 -19.14 17.21 5.30
CA SER A 353 -18.35 17.75 4.20
C SER A 353 -17.46 16.67 3.55
N VAL A 354 -16.73 17.00 2.49
CA VAL A 354 -15.68 16.11 1.95
C VAL A 354 -14.34 16.49 2.58
N TRP A 355 -13.53 15.49 2.91
CA TRP A 355 -12.17 15.72 3.38
C TRP A 355 -11.28 16.07 2.18
N ASP A 356 -10.64 17.23 2.23
CA ASP A 356 -9.83 17.77 1.13
C ASP A 356 -8.48 17.05 0.93
N TYR A 357 -8.05 16.26 1.92
CA TYR A 357 -6.72 15.66 1.93
C TYR A 357 -6.42 14.75 0.73
N PRO A 358 -7.24 13.72 0.39
CA PRO A 358 -6.92 12.84 -0.74
C PRO A 358 -6.82 13.62 -2.06
N GLU A 359 -7.78 14.51 -2.32
CA GLU A 359 -7.81 15.36 -3.52
C GLU A 359 -6.58 16.28 -3.57
N SER A 360 -6.21 16.90 -2.43
CA SER A 360 -5.05 17.77 -2.32
C SER A 360 -3.72 17.04 -2.53
N GLN A 361 -3.60 15.80 -2.05
CA GLN A 361 -2.42 14.96 -2.32
C GLN A 361 -2.31 14.64 -3.82
N LEU A 362 -3.41 14.24 -4.47
CA LEU A 362 -3.40 13.93 -5.90
C LEU A 362 -3.13 15.17 -6.77
N ALA A 363 -3.79 16.29 -6.50
CA ALA A 363 -3.58 17.54 -7.22
C ALA A 363 -2.16 18.09 -6.98
N GLY A 364 -1.66 18.00 -5.75
CA GLY A 364 -0.30 18.39 -5.40
C GLY A 364 0.75 17.51 -6.07
N HIS A 365 0.50 16.20 -6.17
CA HIS A 365 1.39 15.25 -6.85
C HIS A 365 1.50 15.56 -8.35
N ALA A 366 0.36 15.80 -8.99
CA ALA A 366 0.31 16.18 -10.41
C ALA A 366 1.00 17.53 -10.70
N SER A 367 1.16 18.39 -9.70
CA SER A 367 1.72 19.74 -9.82
C SER A 367 3.04 19.95 -9.05
N MET A 368 3.76 18.87 -8.72
CA MET A 368 5.00 18.94 -7.95
C MET A 368 6.04 19.90 -8.56
N SER A 369 6.63 20.73 -7.70
CA SER A 369 7.84 21.51 -7.98
C SER A 369 9.06 20.62 -8.21
N LEU A 370 10.12 21.16 -8.83
CA LEU A 370 11.38 20.43 -9.05
C LEU A 370 12.00 19.91 -7.74
N SER A 371 11.93 20.68 -6.66
CA SER A 371 12.42 20.25 -5.34
C SER A 371 11.61 19.08 -4.78
N GLN A 372 10.29 19.08 -4.96
CA GLN A 372 9.43 17.96 -4.57
C GLN A 372 9.71 16.72 -5.42
N GLN A 373 9.93 16.88 -6.72
CA GLN A 373 10.31 15.77 -7.60
C GLN A 373 11.66 15.14 -7.21
N ASP A 374 12.65 15.96 -6.81
CA ASP A 374 13.94 15.48 -6.31
C ASP A 374 13.81 14.76 -4.94
N ALA A 375 12.96 15.28 -4.05
CA ALA A 375 12.63 14.64 -2.78
C ALA A 375 11.94 13.28 -3.02
N LEU A 376 10.95 13.23 -3.91
CA LEU A 376 10.28 12.00 -4.33
C LEU A 376 11.27 11.00 -4.92
N ARG A 377 12.19 11.46 -5.78
CA ARG A 377 13.24 10.59 -6.35
C ARG A 377 14.07 9.94 -5.27
N THR A 378 14.39 10.68 -4.20
CA THR A 378 15.15 10.19 -3.04
C THR A 378 14.34 9.13 -2.27
N VAL A 379 13.05 9.34 -2.05
CA VAL A 379 12.15 8.33 -1.46
C VAL A 379 12.14 7.05 -2.29
N LYS A 380 12.08 7.18 -3.62
CA LYS A 380 12.05 6.06 -4.58
C LYS A 380 13.43 5.43 -4.85
N ASP A 381 14.51 5.92 -4.26
CA ASP A 381 15.86 5.43 -4.59
C ASP A 381 16.08 3.99 -4.13
N SER A 382 15.53 3.57 -2.97
CA SER A 382 15.59 2.16 -2.56
C SER A 382 14.78 1.26 -3.49
N TRP A 383 13.68 1.76 -4.06
CA TRP A 383 12.87 1.08 -5.06
C TRP A 383 13.53 1.01 -6.44
N LYS A 384 14.79 1.42 -6.58
CA LYS A 384 15.56 1.22 -7.81
C LYS A 384 16.66 0.19 -7.62
N ALA A 385 16.75 -0.42 -6.44
CA ALA A 385 17.62 -1.55 -6.17
C ALA A 385 17.10 -2.80 -6.90
N GLY A 386 17.31 -2.85 -8.21
CA GLY A 386 17.12 -4.03 -9.06
C GLY A 386 18.45 -4.75 -9.27
N TRP A 387 18.41 -6.08 -9.29
CA TRP A 387 19.46 -6.90 -9.88
C TRP A 387 18.94 -7.32 -11.25
N GLN A 388 19.77 -7.28 -12.30
CA GLN A 388 19.47 -8.03 -13.50
C GLN A 388 19.53 -9.50 -13.10
N GLU A 389 18.38 -10.12 -12.85
CA GLU A 389 18.29 -11.56 -13.02
C GLU A 389 18.35 -11.83 -14.51
N GLU A 390 19.26 -12.73 -14.89
CA GLU A 390 19.17 -13.39 -16.18
C GLU A 390 17.93 -14.27 -16.16
N GLY A 391 16.83 -13.76 -16.70
CA GLY A 391 15.79 -14.62 -17.24
C GLY A 391 16.23 -15.11 -18.62
N ASP A 392 15.86 -16.34 -18.95
CA ASP A 392 16.13 -17.02 -20.24
C ASP A 392 15.47 -16.34 -21.47
N ASP A 393 14.99 -15.10 -21.36
CA ASP A 393 14.38 -14.37 -22.46
C ASP A 393 15.06 -13.02 -22.70
N PHE A 394 15.77 -12.95 -23.82
CA PHE A 394 16.58 -11.82 -24.24
C PHE A 394 15.71 -10.76 -24.91
N SER A 395 15.08 -9.88 -24.11
CA SER A 395 14.68 -8.55 -24.58
C SER A 395 15.41 -7.46 -23.80
N ARG A 396 16.53 -7.00 -24.39
CA ARG A 396 17.02 -5.64 -24.16
C ARG A 396 15.94 -4.66 -24.63
N GLN A 397 15.23 -4.06 -23.69
CA GLN A 397 14.78 -2.69 -23.83
C GLN A 397 15.39 -1.87 -22.70
N ASP A 398 16.04 -0.77 -23.06
CA ASP A 398 16.34 0.31 -22.13
C ASP A 398 15.00 0.83 -21.59
N GLY A 399 14.56 0.30 -20.45
CA GLY A 399 13.29 0.63 -19.82
C GLY A 399 12.82 -0.53 -18.95
N PHE A 400 12.82 -0.30 -17.63
CA PHE A 400 12.13 -1.13 -16.63
C PHE A 400 12.75 -2.52 -16.35
N THR A 401 13.60 -2.55 -15.31
CA THR A 401 13.82 -3.75 -14.50
C THR A 401 12.95 -3.57 -13.26
N SER A 402 12.05 -4.50 -12.96
CA SER A 402 11.37 -4.52 -11.66
C SER A 402 12.44 -4.49 -10.58
N SER A 403 12.42 -3.48 -9.71
CA SER A 403 13.39 -3.47 -8.63
C SER A 403 13.03 -4.56 -7.63
N SER A 404 14.03 -5.33 -7.20
CA SER A 404 13.84 -6.41 -6.25
C SER A 404 13.20 -5.90 -4.95
N GLN A 405 13.47 -4.64 -4.57
CA GLN A 405 12.88 -4.00 -3.39
C GLN A 405 11.38 -3.71 -3.56
N PHE A 406 10.96 -3.18 -4.71
CA PHE A 406 9.55 -2.89 -4.96
C PHE A 406 8.74 -4.19 -4.99
N ALA A 407 9.22 -5.20 -5.74
CA ALA A 407 8.60 -6.51 -5.80
C ALA A 407 8.53 -7.19 -4.41
N ALA A 408 9.60 -7.13 -3.62
CA ALA A 408 9.61 -7.66 -2.25
C ALA A 408 8.59 -6.97 -1.35
N ARG A 409 8.46 -5.64 -1.45
CA ARG A 409 7.50 -4.87 -0.66
C ARG A 409 6.06 -5.17 -1.08
N LEU A 410 5.81 -5.37 -2.37
CA LEU A 410 4.50 -5.79 -2.84
C LEU A 410 4.12 -7.16 -2.27
N LEU A 411 4.97 -8.18 -2.44
CA LEU A 411 4.76 -9.52 -1.88
C LEU A 411 4.53 -9.48 -0.36
N GLN A 412 5.25 -8.61 0.34
CA GLN A 412 5.08 -8.42 1.78
C GLN A 412 3.73 -7.79 2.16
N LEU A 413 3.23 -6.85 1.37
CA LEU A 413 1.93 -6.21 1.63
C LEU A 413 0.76 -7.13 1.25
N THR A 414 0.92 -7.95 0.21
CA THR A 414 -0.09 -8.90 -0.27
C THR A 414 0.00 -10.29 0.39
N GLY A 415 0.82 -10.43 1.44
CA GLY A 415 0.82 -11.59 2.33
C GLY A 415 1.71 -12.76 1.92
N ASP A 416 2.46 -12.68 0.81
CA ASP A 416 3.51 -13.66 0.48
C ASP A 416 4.83 -13.32 1.20
N TYR A 417 4.77 -13.44 2.53
CA TYR A 417 5.89 -13.11 3.41
C TYR A 417 7.12 -14.00 3.16
N GLU A 418 6.94 -15.25 2.71
CA GLU A 418 8.07 -16.15 2.44
C GLU A 418 8.82 -15.75 1.17
N ALA A 419 8.11 -15.40 0.08
CA ALA A 419 8.73 -14.89 -1.13
C ALA A 419 9.37 -13.52 -0.87
N ALA A 420 8.70 -12.64 -0.12
CA ALA A 420 9.25 -11.34 0.27
C ALA A 420 10.58 -11.48 1.04
N ILE A 421 10.64 -12.36 2.06
CA ILE A 421 11.87 -12.62 2.82
C ILE A 421 13.02 -13.05 1.90
N LYS A 422 12.76 -13.92 0.90
CA LYS A 422 13.81 -14.37 -0.04
C LYS A 422 14.41 -13.19 -0.80
N LEU A 423 13.57 -12.30 -1.33
CA LEU A 423 14.04 -11.11 -2.06
C LEU A 423 14.77 -10.13 -1.14
N TYR A 424 14.25 -9.86 0.06
CA TYR A 424 14.93 -8.98 1.03
C TYR A 424 16.30 -9.51 1.47
N VAL A 425 16.41 -10.81 1.69
CA VAL A 425 17.70 -11.45 2.02
C VAL A 425 18.69 -11.32 0.86
N GLN A 426 18.23 -11.46 -0.38
CA GLN A 426 19.04 -11.26 -1.58
C GLN A 426 19.54 -9.81 -1.69
N ILE A 427 18.68 -8.83 -1.40
CA ILE A 427 19.05 -7.40 -1.37
C ILE A 427 20.13 -7.14 -0.32
N GLY A 428 19.97 -7.69 0.88
CA GLY A 428 20.99 -7.63 1.93
C GLY A 428 22.32 -8.28 1.53
N LYS A 429 22.29 -9.39 0.77
CA LYS A 429 23.49 -10.06 0.23
C LYS A 429 24.22 -9.17 -0.76
N THR A 430 23.50 -8.59 -1.72
CA THR A 430 24.08 -7.66 -2.70
C THR A 430 24.71 -6.44 -2.03
N ASN A 431 24.05 -5.87 -1.00
CA ASN A 431 24.64 -4.77 -0.24
C ASN A 431 25.94 -5.18 0.47
N ARG A 432 26.01 -6.39 1.06
CA ARG A 432 27.25 -6.90 1.65
C ARG A 432 28.35 -7.07 0.61
N ASP A 433 28.02 -7.48 -0.61
CA ASP A 433 28.97 -7.58 -1.71
C ASP A 433 29.51 -6.21 -2.11
N PHE A 434 28.67 -5.17 -2.14
CA PHE A 434 29.14 -3.81 -2.30
C PHE A 434 30.02 -3.33 -1.13
N GLN A 435 29.69 -3.66 0.11
CA GLN A 435 30.54 -3.32 1.27
C GLN A 435 31.92 -3.98 1.18
N LYS A 436 31.99 -5.24 0.72
CA LYS A 436 33.26 -5.92 0.45
C LYS A 436 34.09 -5.17 -0.59
N LEU A 437 33.47 -4.77 -1.71
CA LEU A 437 34.13 -3.95 -2.73
C LEU A 437 34.71 -2.65 -2.13
N GLN A 438 33.92 -1.93 -1.33
CA GLN A 438 34.36 -0.69 -0.66
C GLN A 438 35.48 -0.91 0.36
N SER A 439 35.58 -2.11 0.94
CA SER A 439 36.69 -2.52 1.81
C SER A 439 37.95 -2.98 1.06
N GLY A 440 37.96 -2.89 -0.27
CA GLY A 440 39.07 -3.34 -1.11
C GLY A 440 39.10 -4.86 -1.33
N GLN A 441 38.04 -5.57 -0.97
CA GLN A 441 37.92 -7.00 -1.26
C GLN A 441 37.39 -7.22 -2.68
N VAL A 442 37.88 -8.28 -3.31
CA VAL A 442 37.48 -8.64 -4.67
C VAL A 442 36.14 -9.39 -4.64
N VAL A 443 35.20 -8.96 -5.48
CA VAL A 443 33.87 -9.57 -5.57
C VAL A 443 33.60 -9.91 -7.04
N PRO A 444 33.76 -11.19 -7.45
CA PRO A 444 33.68 -11.60 -8.86
C PRO A 444 32.38 -11.17 -9.55
N GLN A 445 31.24 -11.27 -8.86
CA GLN A 445 29.93 -10.95 -9.43
C GLN A 445 29.71 -9.46 -9.74
N LEU A 446 30.57 -8.55 -9.25
CA LEU A 446 30.46 -7.11 -9.50
C LEU A 446 31.26 -6.64 -10.72
N PHE A 447 32.05 -7.52 -11.35
CA PHE A 447 32.77 -7.18 -12.57
C PHE A 447 31.77 -7.07 -13.75
N PRO A 448 31.83 -6.00 -14.57
CA PRO A 448 31.00 -5.85 -15.75
C PRO A 448 31.12 -7.08 -16.65
N GLN A 449 29.97 -7.64 -17.01
CA GLN A 449 29.93 -8.70 -17.99
C GLN A 449 30.01 -8.06 -19.38
N GLU A 450 30.97 -8.48 -20.20
CA GLU A 450 30.91 -8.15 -21.62
C GLU A 450 29.81 -8.99 -22.25
N SER A 451 28.93 -8.36 -23.03
CA SER A 451 28.02 -9.12 -23.89
C SER A 451 28.88 -9.83 -24.92
N ALA A 452 29.20 -11.11 -24.66
CA ALA A 452 29.66 -11.99 -25.72
C ALA A 452 28.58 -11.92 -26.81
N GLY A 453 28.97 -11.55 -28.03
CA GLY A 453 28.07 -11.54 -29.19
C GLY A 453 27.73 -12.96 -29.60
N VAL A 454 27.06 -13.71 -28.72
CA VAL A 454 26.61 -15.07 -28.96
C VAL A 454 25.29 -14.98 -29.69
N GLY A 455 25.22 -15.63 -30.85
CA GLY A 455 24.00 -15.70 -31.66
C GLY A 455 22.86 -16.42 -30.94
N PHE A 456 21.65 -16.14 -31.40
CA PHE A 456 20.31 -16.43 -30.83
C PHE A 456 19.99 -17.88 -30.38
N ASP A 457 20.90 -18.86 -30.42
CA ASP A 457 20.53 -20.29 -30.41
C ASP A 457 21.31 -21.19 -29.43
N GLU A 458 22.05 -20.63 -28.46
CA GLU A 458 22.86 -21.42 -27.53
C GLU A 458 22.54 -21.08 -26.06
N GLY A 459 21.45 -21.63 -25.51
CA GLY A 459 21.08 -21.47 -24.09
C GLY A 459 22.14 -22.01 -23.10
N ASP A 460 22.05 -23.28 -22.70
CA ASP A 460 22.79 -23.79 -21.53
C ASP A 460 24.33 -23.91 -21.70
N GLN A 461 24.83 -23.82 -22.93
CA GLN A 461 26.25 -23.96 -23.26
C GLN A 461 26.99 -22.61 -23.29
N ALA A 462 26.32 -21.53 -23.73
CA ALA A 462 26.86 -20.18 -23.66
C ALA A 462 27.01 -19.73 -22.20
N GLU A 463 26.08 -20.09 -21.32
CA GLU A 463 26.17 -19.77 -19.89
C GLU A 463 27.38 -20.45 -19.23
N LYS A 464 27.64 -21.72 -19.55
CA LYS A 464 28.82 -22.46 -19.09
C LYS A 464 30.13 -21.83 -19.59
N ILE A 465 30.19 -21.47 -20.88
CA ILE A 465 31.35 -20.79 -21.47
C ILE A 465 31.58 -19.45 -20.77
N ARG A 466 30.53 -18.68 -20.52
CA ARG A 466 30.61 -17.39 -19.85
C ARG A 466 31.06 -17.51 -18.39
N LYS A 467 30.55 -18.49 -17.64
CA LYS A 467 31.02 -18.80 -16.28
C LYS A 467 32.51 -19.14 -16.28
N LEU A 468 32.98 -19.91 -17.26
CA LEU A 468 34.39 -20.26 -17.45
C LEU A 468 35.26 -19.04 -17.80
N GLU A 469 34.80 -18.17 -18.70
CA GLU A 469 35.51 -16.94 -19.08
C GLU A 469 35.61 -15.95 -17.93
N ASN A 470 34.53 -15.78 -17.15
CA ASN A 470 34.54 -14.97 -15.93
C ASN A 470 35.51 -15.53 -14.89
N THR A 471 35.55 -16.86 -14.73
CA THR A 471 36.50 -17.53 -13.82
C THR A 471 37.96 -17.30 -14.25
N LYS A 472 38.25 -17.38 -15.56
CA LYS A 472 39.60 -17.09 -16.10
C LYS A 472 39.99 -15.62 -15.92
N ARG A 473 39.09 -14.69 -16.24
CA ARG A 473 39.31 -13.25 -16.04
C ARG A 473 39.60 -12.90 -14.59
N PHE A 474 38.89 -13.55 -13.67
CA PHE A 474 39.12 -13.39 -12.24
C PHE A 474 40.51 -13.89 -11.82
N ALA A 475 40.92 -15.07 -12.30
CA ALA A 475 42.26 -15.60 -12.06
C ALA A 475 43.35 -14.67 -12.63
N ASP A 476 43.14 -14.12 -13.82
CA ASP A 476 44.05 -13.14 -14.44
C ASP A 476 44.11 -11.83 -13.64
N PHE A 477 42.98 -11.39 -13.07
CA PHE A 477 42.92 -10.21 -12.21
C PHE A 477 43.69 -10.41 -10.90
N GLU A 478 43.51 -11.54 -10.22
CA GLU A 478 44.21 -11.90 -8.97
C GLU A 478 45.74 -11.82 -9.14
N ASN A 479 46.24 -12.20 -10.32
CA ASN A 479 47.66 -12.19 -10.68
C ASN A 479 48.23 -10.80 -11.03
N ARG A 480 47.40 -9.75 -11.08
CA ARG A 480 47.87 -8.38 -11.41
C ARG A 480 48.65 -7.74 -10.24
N PRO A 481 49.56 -6.79 -10.52
CA PRO A 481 50.23 -6.01 -9.48
C PRO A 481 49.23 -5.32 -8.55
N ALA A 482 49.58 -5.17 -7.26
CA ALA A 482 48.70 -4.61 -6.23
C ALA A 482 48.11 -3.23 -6.63
N ALA A 483 48.94 -2.34 -7.18
CA ALA A 483 48.49 -1.01 -7.63
C ALA A 483 47.44 -1.08 -8.74
N VAL A 484 47.52 -2.07 -9.64
CA VAL A 484 46.54 -2.27 -10.72
C VAL A 484 45.23 -2.83 -10.15
N LYS A 485 45.32 -3.73 -9.16
CA LYS A 485 44.14 -4.27 -8.46
C LYS A 485 43.39 -3.17 -7.72
N GLU A 486 44.10 -2.35 -6.95
CA GLU A 486 43.52 -1.20 -6.23
C GLU A 486 42.84 -0.20 -7.18
N ALA A 487 43.52 0.18 -8.28
CA ALA A 487 42.94 1.08 -9.28
C ALA A 487 41.68 0.50 -9.94
N THR A 488 41.67 -0.82 -10.20
CA THR A 488 40.51 -1.51 -10.78
C THR A 488 39.34 -1.54 -9.81
N LEU A 489 39.57 -1.89 -8.54
CA LEU A 489 38.51 -1.92 -7.51
C LEU A 489 37.91 -0.53 -7.29
N LYS A 490 38.74 0.52 -7.27
CA LYS A 490 38.28 1.91 -7.20
C LYS A 490 37.46 2.31 -8.44
N GLY A 491 37.85 1.86 -9.62
CA GLY A 491 37.08 2.04 -10.86
C GLY A 491 35.72 1.33 -10.81
N LEU A 492 35.66 0.12 -10.25
CA LEU A 492 34.41 -0.62 -10.04
C LEU A 492 33.50 0.07 -9.02
N GLU A 493 34.05 0.60 -7.92
CA GLU A 493 33.28 1.37 -6.95
C GLU A 493 32.65 2.61 -7.60
N GLN A 494 33.43 3.34 -8.42
CA GLN A 494 32.92 4.49 -9.17
C GLN A 494 31.84 4.10 -10.18
N TYR A 495 32.05 3.00 -10.91
CA TYR A 495 31.07 2.47 -11.86
C TYR A 495 29.74 2.10 -11.17
N HIS A 496 29.80 1.51 -9.97
CA HIS A 496 28.62 1.11 -9.20
C HIS A 496 28.11 2.15 -8.21
N ALA A 497 28.65 3.37 -8.18
CA ALA A 497 28.39 4.35 -7.12
C ALA A 497 26.89 4.58 -6.85
N THR A 498 26.07 4.67 -7.91
CA THR A 498 24.61 4.79 -7.79
C THR A 498 23.98 3.54 -7.20
N LYS A 499 24.34 2.34 -7.68
CA LYS A 499 23.84 1.06 -7.17
C LYS A 499 24.22 0.85 -5.71
N ILE A 500 25.44 1.22 -5.31
CA ILE A 500 25.90 1.16 -3.92
C ILE A 500 24.97 1.98 -3.02
N ARG A 501 24.63 3.22 -3.41
CA ARG A 501 23.69 4.05 -2.64
C ARG A 501 22.30 3.41 -2.56
N GLN A 502 21.76 2.95 -3.69
CA GLN A 502 20.43 2.32 -3.77
C GLN A 502 20.34 1.06 -2.91
N TYR A 503 21.31 0.15 -3.02
CA TYR A 503 21.33 -1.10 -2.24
C TYR A 503 21.60 -0.87 -0.76
N ARG A 504 22.33 0.18 -0.39
CA ARG A 504 22.49 0.57 1.02
C ARG A 504 21.15 0.99 1.61
N SER A 505 20.39 1.82 0.89
CA SER A 505 19.05 2.24 1.31
C SER A 505 18.08 1.05 1.34
N ALA A 506 18.06 0.24 0.29
CA ALA A 506 17.20 -0.93 0.20
C ALA A 506 17.52 -1.99 1.28
N ALA A 507 18.79 -2.21 1.62
CA ALA A 507 19.17 -3.14 2.69
C ALA A 507 18.77 -2.63 4.08
N ASN A 508 18.76 -1.31 4.31
CA ASN A 508 18.21 -0.72 5.52
C ASN A 508 16.72 -1.07 5.63
N ASP A 509 15.92 -0.73 4.62
CA ASP A 509 14.48 -1.02 4.58
C ASP A 509 14.17 -2.53 4.69
N ALA A 510 14.88 -3.35 3.90
CA ALA A 510 14.73 -4.81 3.88
C ALA A 510 14.98 -5.44 5.25
N SER A 511 15.89 -4.89 6.05
CA SER A 511 16.20 -5.42 7.38
C SER A 511 15.01 -5.28 8.34
N TYR A 512 14.26 -4.17 8.26
CA TYR A 512 13.03 -3.99 9.02
C TYR A 512 11.90 -4.90 8.49
N TRP A 513 11.69 -4.90 7.16
CA TRP A 513 10.58 -5.66 6.57
C TRP A 513 10.72 -7.18 6.70
N VAL A 514 11.94 -7.72 6.79
CA VAL A 514 12.14 -9.13 7.17
C VAL A 514 11.64 -9.41 8.58
N GLY A 515 11.89 -8.52 9.54
CA GLY A 515 11.40 -8.64 10.91
C GLY A 515 9.87 -8.61 10.96
N LEU A 516 9.25 -7.74 10.16
CA LEU A 516 7.79 -7.66 10.04
C LEU A 516 7.21 -8.92 9.38
N CYS A 517 7.78 -9.41 8.27
CA CYS A 517 7.36 -10.67 7.65
C CYS A 517 7.43 -11.85 8.64
N GLN A 518 8.48 -11.92 9.45
CA GLN A 518 8.61 -12.94 10.47
C GLN A 518 7.54 -12.81 11.57
N PHE A 519 7.14 -11.58 11.92
CA PHE A 519 6.05 -11.34 12.85
C PHE A 519 4.72 -11.85 12.28
N GLU A 520 4.39 -11.49 11.04
CA GLU A 520 3.15 -11.91 10.38
C GLU A 520 3.09 -13.43 10.11
N LEU A 521 4.25 -14.10 10.02
CA LEU A 521 4.37 -15.56 9.97
C LEU A 521 4.33 -16.24 11.35
N ASP A 522 4.01 -15.51 12.42
CA ASP A 522 4.02 -15.98 13.82
C ASP A 522 5.39 -16.54 14.28
N LYS A 523 6.47 -16.12 13.64
CA LYS A 523 7.86 -16.48 14.01
C LYS A 523 8.40 -15.46 15.01
N ILE A 524 7.70 -15.28 16.14
CA ILE A 524 7.93 -14.19 17.10
C ILE A 524 9.38 -14.09 17.59
N PRO A 525 10.07 -15.18 18.00
CA PRO A 525 11.47 -15.08 18.44
C PRO A 525 12.43 -14.64 17.32
N ALA A 526 12.20 -15.08 16.09
CA ALA A 526 13.02 -14.68 14.94
C ALA A 526 12.80 -13.20 14.62
N SER A 527 11.54 -12.77 14.61
CA SER A 527 11.15 -11.36 14.38
C SER A 527 11.83 -10.42 15.38
N LYS A 528 11.73 -10.72 16.69
CA LYS A 528 12.38 -9.93 17.74
C LYS A 528 13.89 -9.83 17.52
N ASN A 529 14.57 -10.94 17.25
CA ASN A 529 16.01 -10.95 16.99
C ASN A 529 16.38 -10.11 15.75
N THR A 530 15.55 -10.14 14.70
CA THR A 530 15.76 -9.32 13.51
C THR A 530 15.63 -7.83 13.82
N PHE A 531 14.62 -7.41 14.58
CA PHE A 531 14.48 -6.00 15.00
C PHE A 531 15.62 -5.56 15.95
N GLU A 532 16.06 -6.41 16.87
CA GLU A 532 17.22 -6.11 17.72
C GLU A 532 18.50 -5.95 16.90
N LEU A 533 18.69 -6.78 15.88
CA LEU A 533 19.80 -6.66 14.94
C LEU A 533 19.71 -5.39 14.11
N TYR A 534 18.50 -4.98 13.71
CA TYR A 534 18.26 -3.71 13.05
C TYR A 534 18.74 -2.54 13.92
N LEU A 535 18.30 -2.47 15.18
CA LEU A 535 18.69 -1.41 16.12
C LEU A 535 20.21 -1.33 16.34
N LYS A 536 20.91 -2.48 16.28
CA LYS A 536 22.39 -2.54 16.38
C LYS A 536 23.07 -2.06 15.09
N SER A 537 22.50 -2.41 13.93
CA SER A 537 23.11 -2.14 12.62
C SER A 537 22.80 -0.73 12.11
N TYR A 538 21.65 -0.19 12.48
CA TYR A 538 21.09 1.09 12.05
C TYR A 538 20.53 1.89 13.25
N PRO A 539 21.36 2.29 14.23
CA PRO A 539 20.90 2.94 15.46
C PRO A 539 20.20 4.29 15.24
N ALA A 540 20.44 4.93 14.09
CA ALA A 540 19.76 6.15 13.63
C ALA A 540 19.02 5.91 12.29
N GLY A 541 18.64 4.67 12.01
CA GLY A 541 17.90 4.31 10.82
C GLY A 541 16.45 4.78 10.89
N SER A 542 15.82 4.98 9.73
CA SER A 542 14.43 5.40 9.59
C SER A 542 13.42 4.45 10.26
N TRP A 543 13.77 3.17 10.40
CA TRP A 543 12.92 2.16 11.03
C TRP A 543 13.25 1.88 12.50
N THR A 544 14.03 2.75 13.15
CA THR A 544 14.44 2.55 14.56
C THR A 544 13.23 2.45 15.48
N THR A 545 12.30 3.39 15.37
CA THR A 545 11.11 3.42 16.23
C THR A 545 10.11 2.32 15.87
N ALA A 546 9.92 2.05 14.58
CA ALA A 546 9.11 0.91 14.12
C ALA A 546 9.68 -0.44 14.59
N SER A 547 11.01 -0.60 14.63
CA SER A 547 11.66 -1.82 15.13
C SER A 547 11.46 -1.98 16.64
N ARG A 548 11.50 -0.89 17.42
CA ARG A 548 11.14 -0.92 18.86
C ARG A 548 9.69 -1.34 19.05
N TYR A 549 8.78 -0.78 18.24
CA TYR A 549 7.38 -1.16 18.25
C TYR A 549 7.20 -2.64 17.91
N GLY A 550 7.90 -3.16 16.89
CA GLY A 550 7.90 -4.58 16.53
C GLY A 550 8.40 -5.50 17.63
N ILE A 551 9.47 -5.13 18.37
CA ILE A 551 9.93 -5.86 19.56
C ILE A 551 8.84 -5.90 20.63
N ALA A 552 8.22 -4.76 20.90
CA ALA A 552 7.19 -4.64 21.93
C ALA A 552 5.92 -5.43 21.56
N LEU A 553 5.52 -5.43 20.29
CA LEU A 553 4.44 -6.29 19.78
C LEU A 553 4.78 -7.76 19.95
N GLY A 554 6.01 -8.18 19.65
CA GLY A 554 6.46 -9.56 19.87
C GLY A 554 6.40 -9.98 21.35
N GLN A 555 6.79 -9.09 22.27
CA GLN A 555 6.67 -9.32 23.71
C GLN A 555 5.20 -9.42 24.15
N ALA A 556 4.34 -8.50 23.70
CA ALA A 556 2.92 -8.51 23.99
C ALA A 556 2.21 -9.76 23.43
N ALA A 557 2.60 -10.24 22.25
CA ALA A 557 2.10 -11.49 21.66
C ALA A 557 2.47 -12.72 22.49
N GLN A 558 3.57 -12.67 23.23
CA GLN A 558 4.00 -13.70 24.19
C GLN A 558 3.38 -13.53 25.59
N GLY A 559 2.52 -12.53 25.78
CA GLY A 559 1.91 -12.20 27.07
C GLY A 559 2.79 -11.36 28.01
N ASP A 560 4.01 -10.99 27.61
CA ASP A 560 4.93 -10.17 28.40
C ASP A 560 4.63 -8.67 28.21
N TYR A 561 3.48 -8.24 28.72
CA TYR A 561 3.03 -6.85 28.62
C TYR A 561 3.93 -5.88 29.40
N ALA A 562 4.59 -6.33 30.47
CA ALA A 562 5.51 -5.51 31.24
C ALA A 562 6.75 -5.14 30.40
N ALA A 563 7.40 -6.12 29.77
CA ALA A 563 8.56 -5.85 28.92
C ALA A 563 8.18 -5.09 27.64
N ALA A 564 6.99 -5.36 27.09
CA ALA A 564 6.45 -4.60 25.96
C ALA A 564 6.30 -3.11 26.31
N ALA A 565 5.73 -2.82 27.49
CA ALA A 565 5.56 -1.46 27.96
C ALA A 565 6.89 -0.74 28.21
N GLU A 566 7.88 -1.41 28.80
CA GLU A 566 9.22 -0.84 28.99
C GLU A 566 9.91 -0.51 27.66
N THR A 567 9.76 -1.38 26.66
CA THR A 567 10.34 -1.17 25.32
C THR A 567 9.78 0.08 24.65
N LEU A 568 8.46 0.32 24.73
CA LEU A 568 7.83 1.52 24.17
C LEU A 568 8.12 2.78 24.98
N ALA A 569 8.24 2.69 26.30
CA ALA A 569 8.57 3.82 27.15
C ALA A 569 9.92 4.45 26.80
N ALA A 570 10.83 3.68 26.19
CA ALA A 570 12.15 4.13 25.74
C ALA A 570 12.14 4.93 24.42
N THR A 571 10.97 5.18 23.81
CA THR A 571 10.88 6.05 22.62
C THR A 571 11.24 7.50 22.99
N PRO A 572 12.12 8.17 22.22
CA PRO A 572 12.49 9.56 22.49
C PRO A 572 11.32 10.52 22.32
N GLU A 573 11.27 11.58 23.14
CA GLU A 573 10.22 12.62 23.06
C GLU A 573 10.18 13.38 21.72
N SER A 574 11.31 13.44 21.02
CA SER A 574 11.40 14.04 19.68
C SER A 574 10.84 13.15 18.56
N ASP A 575 10.50 11.89 18.86
CA ASP A 575 9.99 10.96 17.86
C ASP A 575 8.50 11.21 17.61
N PRO A 576 8.02 11.18 16.35
CA PRO A 576 6.62 11.42 16.03
C PRO A 576 5.66 10.43 16.73
N ALA A 577 6.11 9.19 16.96
CA ALA A 577 5.31 8.14 17.59
C ALA A 577 5.35 8.17 19.12
N TYR A 578 6.08 9.12 19.73
CA TYR A 578 6.27 9.19 21.19
C TYR A 578 4.95 9.13 21.96
N ASP A 579 3.99 10.00 21.62
CA ASP A 579 2.72 10.09 22.35
C ASP A 579 1.96 8.76 22.32
N GLY A 580 1.84 8.17 21.13
CA GLY A 580 1.20 6.86 20.94
C GLY A 580 1.89 5.75 21.75
N HIS A 581 3.22 5.75 21.74
CA HIS A 581 4.01 4.76 22.49
C HIS A 581 3.89 4.92 24.00
N GLN A 582 3.84 6.14 24.53
CA GLN A 582 3.65 6.37 25.96
C GLN A 582 2.25 5.96 26.43
N VAL A 583 1.22 6.26 25.64
CA VAL A 583 -0.15 5.81 25.91
C VAL A 583 -0.22 4.28 25.89
N GLN A 584 0.29 3.64 24.83
CA GLN A 584 0.27 2.19 24.71
C GLN A 584 1.08 1.49 25.81
N SER A 585 2.24 2.05 26.19
CA SER A 585 3.05 1.57 27.32
C SER A 585 2.23 1.54 28.61
N ARG A 586 1.46 2.60 28.90
CA ARG A 586 0.61 2.67 30.09
C ARG A 586 -0.51 1.65 30.07
N LEU A 587 -1.20 1.51 28.93
CA LEU A 587 -2.26 0.51 28.75
C LEU A 587 -1.73 -0.91 28.98
N TRP A 588 -0.54 -1.22 28.49
CA TRP A 588 0.10 -2.52 28.73
C TRP A 588 0.57 -2.73 30.17
N LYS A 589 1.03 -1.69 30.87
CA LYS A 589 1.32 -1.79 32.32
C LYS A 589 0.07 -2.14 33.11
N GLN A 590 -1.04 -1.46 32.85
CA GLN A 590 -2.33 -1.75 33.50
C GLN A 590 -2.78 -3.18 33.22
N ARG A 591 -2.59 -3.67 31.99
CA ARG A 591 -2.91 -5.07 31.64
C ARG A 591 -2.00 -6.08 32.33
N ALA A 592 -0.71 -5.78 32.48
CA ALA A 592 0.22 -6.63 33.22
C ALA A 592 -0.16 -6.73 34.71
N GLU A 593 -0.55 -5.61 35.32
CA GLU A 593 -1.03 -5.55 36.70
C GLU A 593 -2.32 -6.34 36.90
N ALA A 594 -3.30 -6.18 36.00
CA ALA A 594 -4.55 -6.91 36.04
C ALA A 594 -4.37 -8.43 35.91
N ALA A 595 -3.40 -8.88 35.09
CA ALA A 595 -3.08 -10.31 34.96
C ALA A 595 -2.54 -10.89 36.27
N ILE A 596 -1.64 -10.18 36.96
CA ILE A 596 -1.07 -10.61 38.26
C ILE A 596 -2.16 -10.72 39.33
N ASP A 597 -3.12 -9.81 39.34
CA ASP A 597 -4.20 -9.81 40.33
C ASP A 597 -5.26 -10.89 40.04
N SER A 598 -5.40 -11.33 38.79
CA SER A 598 -6.29 -12.45 38.43
C SER A 598 -5.73 -13.84 38.80
N GLU A 599 -4.41 -13.95 39.00
CA GLU A 599 -3.73 -15.19 39.40
C GLU A 599 -3.64 -15.37 40.94
N LYS A 600 -3.95 -14.33 41.71
CA LYS A 600 -4.00 -14.35 43.19
C LYS A 600 -5.40 -14.66 43.68
#